data_AF-A0A2D7WRU7-F1
#
_entry.id   AF-A0A2D7WRU7-F1
#
_cell.length_a   1.000
_cell.length_b   1.000
_cell.length_c   1.000
_cell.angle_alpha   90.00
_cell.angle_beta   90.00
_cell.angle_gamma   90.00
#
_symmetry.space_group_name_H-M   'P 1'
#
loop_
_entity.id
_entity.type
_entity.pdbx_description
1 polymer ?
#
loop_
_entity_poly.entity_id
_entity_poly.type
_entity_poly.pdbx_seq_one_letter_code
_entity_poly.pdbx_strand_id
1 'polypeptide(L)'
;MILIPNRLKEQFVRMKTAKNSILIKITLVLTLSFSIGTPTQAQPEVLPSPSVEMWGEKKDQLNQSYKRWLKLKEQCKGNYSYDIKWSSWTGFGNTTTIVVRGNQIIERRFESYGAPHPDGRPIDENRWTERGEFIGSNPKGHPPRTIDDLYREAISLTGKPVPQFYRGVIRFNKEGLLLSCYIQDTRIADDAPIKGVNITSISLGSESLPKEKQAKPTFEQWVTNGKKIPDGMMFIGGSPWFNETTGKKREPVEVYEMIYGKNVKPAPFKPIRPPFNPNKRKTFPKHWGEPPKRQTRDLRPLPGGYGMGSGTLARWIQENLDRDKNRSTQPD
;
A
#
# COMPACT_ATOMS: atom_id res chain seq x y z
N MET A 1 -9.51 58.51 -35.70
CA MET A 1 -10.33 57.86 -36.74
C MET A 1 -9.89 56.41 -36.82
N ILE A 2 -10.46 55.54 -35.97
CA ILE A 2 -10.16 54.10 -35.95
C ILE A 2 -11.49 53.40 -35.66
N LEU A 3 -12.01 52.69 -36.65
CA LEU A 3 -13.14 51.75 -36.54
C LEU A 3 -12.83 50.52 -37.40
N ILE A 4 -12.78 49.37 -36.75
CA ILE A 4 -12.93 47.99 -37.27
C ILE A 4 -14.44 47.85 -37.65
N PRO A 5 -14.94 47.08 -38.67
CA PRO A 5 -14.85 45.60 -38.67
C PRO A 5 -15.15 44.75 -39.95
N ASN A 6 -14.88 43.44 -39.81
CA ASN A 6 -15.59 42.21 -40.26
C ASN A 6 -16.26 42.06 -41.65
N ARG A 7 -15.90 40.97 -42.36
CA ARG A 7 -16.82 39.95 -43.00
C ARG A 7 -15.98 38.86 -43.68
N LEU A 8 -15.86 37.61 -43.20
CA LEU A 8 -16.76 36.44 -43.23
C LEU A 8 -17.32 36.00 -44.61
N LYS A 9 -16.88 34.78 -44.98
CA LYS A 9 -17.56 33.65 -45.69
C LYS A 9 -17.78 33.76 -47.21
N GLU A 10 -17.11 32.92 -48.00
CA GLU A 10 -17.50 31.54 -48.40
C GLU A 10 -18.73 31.51 -49.32
N GLN A 11 -18.58 31.13 -50.61
CA GLN A 11 -19.02 29.82 -51.15
C GLN A 11 -19.17 29.78 -52.70
N PHE A 12 -18.94 28.55 -53.21
CA PHE A 12 -19.46 27.92 -54.43
C PHE A 12 -18.98 28.34 -55.83
N VAL A 13 -18.16 27.48 -56.45
CA VAL A 13 -18.49 26.90 -57.78
C VAL A 13 -18.13 25.41 -57.77
N ARG A 14 -19.10 24.60 -58.19
CA ARG A 14 -19.13 23.14 -58.25
C ARG A 14 -18.76 22.66 -59.67
N MET A 15 -17.89 21.67 -59.72
CA MET A 15 -17.60 20.67 -60.76
C MET A 15 -18.30 20.78 -62.14
N LYS A 16 -17.49 20.70 -63.20
CA LYS A 16 -17.78 19.87 -64.39
C LYS A 16 -16.52 19.17 -64.90
N THR A 17 -16.68 17.87 -65.08
CA THR A 17 -15.79 16.83 -65.63
C THR A 17 -15.60 16.95 -67.15
N ALA A 18 -14.40 16.61 -67.63
CA ALA A 18 -14.13 15.46 -68.56
C ALA A 18 -13.02 15.74 -69.61
N LYS A 19 -12.01 14.85 -69.57
CA LYS A 19 -11.24 14.20 -70.66
C LYS A 19 -11.08 14.96 -72.00
N ASN A 20 -9.83 15.19 -72.40
CA ASN A 20 -9.28 14.63 -73.64
C ASN A 20 -7.76 14.81 -73.75
N SER A 21 -7.12 13.75 -74.24
CA SER A 21 -5.69 13.58 -74.50
C SER A 21 -5.12 14.62 -75.46
N ILE A 22 -3.95 15.16 -75.13
CA ILE A 22 -3.00 15.65 -76.13
C ILE A 22 -1.65 14.98 -75.87
N LEU A 23 -1.26 14.21 -76.89
CA LEU A 23 -0.06 13.42 -77.01
C LEU A 23 1.11 14.34 -77.40
N ILE A 24 2.09 14.56 -76.52
CA ILE A 24 3.37 15.18 -76.88
C ILE A 24 4.46 14.11 -76.75
N LYS A 25 4.80 13.51 -77.89
CA LYS A 25 6.01 12.71 -78.07
C LYS A 25 7.17 13.66 -78.33
N ILE A 26 8.10 13.83 -77.39
CA ILE A 26 9.45 14.34 -77.68
C ILE A 26 10.47 13.53 -76.86
N THR A 27 11.02 12.53 -77.56
CA THR A 27 12.42 12.11 -77.63
C THR A 27 13.26 12.07 -76.34
N LEU A 28 13.48 10.83 -75.90
CA LEU A 28 14.56 10.35 -75.03
C LEU A 28 15.94 10.71 -75.62
N VAL A 29 16.74 11.53 -74.91
CA VAL A 29 18.18 11.68 -75.16
C VAL A 29 18.92 11.27 -73.89
N LEU A 30 19.52 10.08 -73.96
CA LEU A 30 20.42 9.53 -72.95
C LEU A 30 21.77 10.26 -73.08
N THR A 31 22.13 11.10 -72.12
CA THR A 31 23.50 11.60 -71.97
C THR A 31 24.02 11.18 -70.60
N LEU A 32 24.89 10.17 -70.60
CA LEU A 32 25.77 9.84 -69.50
C LEU A 32 26.86 10.92 -69.44
N SER A 33 26.81 11.75 -68.40
CA SER A 33 27.91 12.62 -68.01
C SER A 33 28.30 12.28 -66.59
N PHE A 34 29.30 11.40 -66.44
CA PHE A 34 30.03 11.21 -65.19
C PHE A 34 30.78 12.51 -64.88
N SER A 35 30.25 13.31 -63.96
CA SER A 35 31.00 14.37 -63.30
C SER A 35 31.34 13.91 -61.89
N ILE A 36 32.61 13.61 -61.66
CA ILE A 36 33.16 13.34 -60.33
C ILE A 36 33.16 14.68 -59.60
N GLY A 37 32.11 14.91 -58.81
CA GLY A 37 32.03 16.03 -57.89
C GLY A 37 32.89 15.76 -56.67
N THR A 38 33.95 16.53 -56.50
CA THR A 38 34.64 16.69 -55.21
C THR A 38 33.71 17.43 -54.24
N PRO A 39 33.39 16.88 -53.05
CA PRO A 39 32.59 17.61 -52.08
C PRO A 39 33.47 18.65 -51.37
N THR A 40 33.28 19.92 -51.73
CA THR A 40 33.69 21.06 -50.90
C THR A 40 32.50 21.50 -50.07
N GLN A 41 32.82 21.91 -48.85
CA GLN A 41 31.98 22.58 -47.87
C GLN A 41 31.21 21.65 -46.95
N ALA A 42 31.91 21.24 -45.88
CA ALA A 42 31.30 20.97 -44.60
C ALA A 42 30.34 22.13 -44.26
N GLN A 43 29.04 21.86 -44.38
CA GLN A 43 28.04 22.64 -43.67
C GLN A 43 28.34 22.46 -42.18
N PRO A 44 28.35 23.51 -41.34
CA PRO A 44 28.22 23.28 -39.92
C PRO A 44 26.91 22.51 -39.73
N GLU A 45 27.00 21.28 -39.23
CA GLU A 45 25.84 20.55 -38.72
C GLU A 45 25.13 21.51 -37.78
N VAL A 46 23.98 22.02 -38.23
CA VAL A 46 23.01 22.61 -37.33
C VAL A 46 22.56 21.46 -36.47
N LEU A 47 23.24 21.28 -35.33
CA LEU A 47 22.76 20.46 -34.23
C LEU A 47 21.29 20.84 -34.03
N PRO A 48 20.33 19.90 -34.19
CA PRO A 48 18.95 20.22 -33.92
C PRO A 48 18.90 20.71 -32.47
N SER A 49 18.44 21.94 -32.27
CA SER A 49 18.31 22.58 -30.96
C SER A 49 17.64 21.60 -29.98
N PRO A 50 18.34 21.10 -28.94
CA PRO A 50 17.85 19.96 -28.18
C PRO A 50 17.03 20.43 -26.97
N SER A 51 15.91 21.14 -27.17
CA SER A 51 15.21 21.68 -25.99
C SER A 51 13.71 21.95 -26.04
N VAL A 52 12.98 21.75 -27.15
CA VAL A 52 11.59 22.27 -27.22
C VAL A 52 10.45 21.26 -27.04
N GLU A 53 10.60 19.94 -27.26
CA GLU A 53 9.47 19.00 -27.04
C GLU A 53 9.84 17.71 -26.31
N MET A 54 10.40 17.81 -25.10
CA MET A 54 10.78 16.63 -24.31
C MET A 54 9.61 15.97 -23.54
N TRP A 55 8.46 16.65 -23.42
CA TRP A 55 7.20 16.06 -22.97
C TRP A 55 6.12 16.02 -24.07
N GLY A 56 6.31 16.74 -25.20
CA GLY A 56 5.36 16.88 -26.31
C GLY A 56 3.96 17.36 -25.89
N GLU A 57 2.93 17.02 -26.68
CA GLU A 57 1.50 17.23 -26.38
C GLU A 57 1.01 16.56 -25.06
N LYS A 58 1.85 15.74 -24.42
CA LYS A 58 1.47 14.96 -23.23
C LYS A 58 1.20 15.83 -22.01
N LYS A 59 1.71 17.07 -21.95
CA LYS A 59 1.38 18.01 -20.88
C LYS A 59 -0.09 18.41 -20.90
N ASP A 60 -0.64 18.63 -22.09
CA ASP A 60 -2.06 18.93 -22.25
C ASP A 60 -2.92 17.71 -21.93
N GLN A 61 -2.49 16.51 -22.32
CA GLN A 61 -3.15 15.26 -21.94
C GLN A 61 -3.16 15.06 -20.41
N LEU A 62 -2.06 15.38 -19.72
CA LEU A 62 -2.00 15.33 -18.26
C LEU A 62 -2.97 16.32 -17.62
N ASN A 63 -3.05 17.54 -18.15
CA ASN A 63 -4.00 18.55 -17.68
C ASN A 63 -5.45 18.11 -17.90
N GLN A 64 -5.76 17.50 -19.04
CA GLN A 64 -7.09 16.94 -19.33
C GLN A 64 -7.42 15.78 -18.39
N SER A 65 -6.46 14.89 -18.15
CA SER A 65 -6.56 13.80 -17.19
C SER A 65 -6.85 14.30 -15.78
N TYR A 66 -6.14 15.34 -15.33
CA TYR A 66 -6.35 15.94 -14.01
C TYR A 66 -7.74 16.58 -13.90
N LYS A 67 -8.21 17.31 -14.92
CA LYS A 67 -9.59 17.83 -14.95
C LYS A 67 -10.63 16.72 -14.88
N ARG A 68 -10.37 15.58 -15.52
CA ARG A 68 -11.25 14.40 -15.47
C ARG A 68 -11.24 13.74 -14.10
N TRP A 69 -10.07 13.62 -13.48
CA TRP A 69 -9.93 13.17 -12.10
C TRP A 69 -10.78 14.01 -11.14
N LEU A 70 -10.70 15.34 -11.22
CA LEU A 70 -11.49 16.24 -10.36
C LEU A 70 -13.00 15.98 -10.46
N LYS A 71 -13.51 15.73 -11.68
CA LYS A 71 -14.93 15.40 -11.89
C LYS A 71 -15.30 14.04 -11.28
N LEU A 72 -14.48 13.02 -11.49
CA LEU A 72 -14.73 11.67 -10.95
C LEU A 72 -14.60 11.63 -9.43
N LYS A 73 -13.66 12.39 -8.88
CA LYS A 73 -13.47 12.56 -7.43
C LYS A 73 -14.71 13.14 -6.77
N GLU A 74 -15.34 14.14 -7.41
CA GLU A 74 -16.60 14.71 -6.93
C GLU A 74 -17.72 13.67 -6.99
N GLN A 75 -17.84 12.94 -8.10
CA GLN A 75 -18.85 11.89 -8.27
C GLN A 75 -18.72 10.76 -7.23
N CYS A 76 -17.50 10.35 -6.90
CA CYS A 76 -17.27 9.33 -5.88
C CYS A 76 -17.15 9.89 -4.45
N LYS A 77 -17.39 11.20 -4.24
CA LYS A 77 -17.23 11.90 -2.94
C LYS A 77 -15.87 11.64 -2.28
N GLY A 78 -14.82 11.53 -3.10
CA GLY A 78 -13.46 11.20 -2.65
C GLY A 78 -13.27 9.76 -2.16
N ASN A 79 -14.14 8.83 -2.55
CA ASN A 79 -14.01 7.41 -2.24
C ASN A 79 -13.40 6.65 -3.43
N TYR A 80 -12.23 6.10 -3.23
CA TYR A 80 -11.53 5.33 -4.25
C TYR A 80 -10.49 4.41 -3.60
N SER A 81 -9.95 3.50 -4.39
CA SER A 81 -8.74 2.77 -4.04
C SER A 81 -7.85 2.66 -5.27
N TYR A 82 -6.58 2.42 -5.06
CA TYR A 82 -5.66 2.15 -6.16
C TYR A 82 -4.58 1.18 -5.72
N ASP A 83 -4.08 0.42 -6.69
CA ASP A 83 -3.06 -0.60 -6.46
C ASP A 83 -1.76 -0.21 -7.15
N ILE A 84 -0.66 -0.53 -6.47
CA ILE A 84 0.69 -0.47 -7.00
C ILE A 84 1.23 -1.90 -6.96
N LYS A 85 1.44 -2.49 -8.13
CA LYS A 85 2.01 -3.83 -8.28
C LYS A 85 3.42 -3.72 -8.81
N TRP A 86 4.32 -4.45 -8.17
CA TRP A 86 5.65 -4.69 -8.66
C TRP A 86 5.87 -6.21 -8.76
N SER A 87 6.38 -6.67 -9.89
CA SER A 87 6.65 -8.08 -10.13
C SER A 87 8.01 -8.25 -10.77
N SER A 88 8.78 -9.20 -10.27
CA SER A 88 10.00 -9.72 -10.88
C SER A 88 9.67 -10.78 -11.93
N TRP A 89 10.53 -10.91 -12.93
CA TRP A 89 10.46 -11.96 -13.94
C TRP A 89 10.58 -13.37 -13.34
N THR A 90 11.22 -13.50 -12.18
CA THR A 90 11.39 -14.78 -11.45
C THR A 90 10.17 -15.18 -10.60
N GLY A 91 9.01 -14.52 -10.78
CA GLY A 91 7.75 -14.96 -10.17
C GLY A 91 7.51 -14.53 -8.73
N PHE A 92 8.25 -13.53 -8.22
CA PHE A 92 7.94 -12.86 -6.96
C PHE A 92 7.52 -11.42 -7.20
N GLY A 93 6.76 -10.86 -6.27
CA GLY A 93 6.24 -9.51 -6.39
C GLY A 93 5.60 -9.02 -5.11
N ASN A 94 5.12 -7.78 -5.16
CA ASN A 94 4.32 -7.21 -4.12
C ASN A 94 3.21 -6.33 -4.68
N THR A 95 2.15 -6.20 -3.90
CA THR A 95 1.04 -5.30 -4.16
C THR A 95 0.87 -4.40 -2.94
N THR A 96 0.88 -3.09 -3.16
CA THR A 96 0.42 -2.11 -2.18
C THR A 96 -0.94 -1.57 -2.62
N THR A 97 -1.95 -1.69 -1.76
CA THR A 97 -3.29 -1.13 -2.00
C THR A 97 -3.50 0.05 -1.06
N ILE A 98 -3.91 1.19 -1.61
CA ILE A 98 -4.27 2.38 -0.85
C ILE A 98 -5.78 2.58 -0.96
N VAL A 99 -6.46 2.67 0.17
CA VAL A 99 -7.90 2.92 0.24
C VAL A 99 -8.14 4.31 0.80
N VAL A 100 -8.88 5.10 0.03
CA VAL A 100 -9.22 6.48 0.36
C VAL A 100 -10.73 6.60 0.51
N ARG A 101 -11.16 7.29 1.57
CA ARG A 101 -12.57 7.62 1.83
C ARG A 101 -12.69 9.08 2.25
N GLY A 102 -13.65 9.80 1.68
CA GLY A 102 -13.81 11.23 1.95
C GLY A 102 -12.51 12.02 1.71
N ASN A 103 -11.74 11.64 0.69
CA ASN A 103 -10.43 12.20 0.39
C ASN A 103 -9.34 12.01 1.47
N GLN A 104 -9.55 11.11 2.43
CA GLN A 104 -8.56 10.75 3.44
C GLN A 104 -8.15 9.29 3.28
N ILE A 105 -6.86 9.01 3.42
CA ILE A 105 -6.34 7.64 3.39
C ILE A 105 -6.78 6.97 4.69
N ILE A 106 -7.55 5.88 4.57
CA ILE A 106 -8.06 5.14 5.73
C ILE A 106 -7.39 3.79 5.92
N GLU A 107 -6.81 3.24 4.86
CA GLU A 107 -6.14 1.95 4.87
C GLU A 107 -5.01 1.93 3.85
N ARG A 108 -3.86 1.39 4.27
CA ARG A 108 -2.78 0.96 3.37
C ARG A 108 -2.52 -0.52 3.63
N ARG A 109 -2.59 -1.33 2.58
CA ARG A 109 -2.35 -2.77 2.64
C ARG A 109 -1.13 -3.11 1.79
N PHE A 110 -0.34 -4.07 2.26
CA PHE A 110 0.76 -4.62 1.51
C PHE A 110 0.71 -6.14 1.56
N GLU A 111 0.92 -6.74 0.39
CA GLU A 111 0.94 -8.19 0.21
C GLU A 111 2.13 -8.53 -0.71
N SER A 112 3.10 -9.29 -0.19
CA SER A 112 4.12 -9.92 -1.03
C SER A 112 3.73 -11.33 -1.42
N TYR A 113 4.10 -11.75 -2.62
CA TYR A 113 3.92 -13.10 -3.13
C TYR A 113 5.19 -13.56 -3.84
N GLY A 114 5.43 -14.86 -3.90
CA GLY A 114 6.59 -15.43 -4.56
C GLY A 114 6.56 -16.94 -4.61
N ALA A 115 7.42 -17.52 -5.45
CA ALA A 115 7.64 -18.95 -5.45
C ALA A 115 8.19 -19.41 -4.08
N PRO A 116 7.85 -20.64 -3.63
CA PRO A 116 8.50 -21.25 -2.47
C PRO A 116 10.01 -21.21 -2.63
N HIS A 117 10.74 -21.00 -1.53
CA HIS A 117 12.18 -21.03 -1.61
C HIS A 117 12.66 -22.44 -2.05
N PRO A 118 13.73 -22.54 -2.88
CA PRO A 118 14.28 -23.82 -3.29
C PRO A 118 14.71 -24.74 -2.13
N ASP A 119 14.98 -24.13 -0.96
CA ASP A 119 15.38 -24.82 0.27
C ASP A 119 14.19 -25.21 1.17
N GLY A 120 12.96 -25.05 0.69
CA GLY A 120 11.74 -25.46 1.39
C GLY A 120 11.31 -24.50 2.51
N ARG A 121 11.93 -23.32 2.65
CA ARG A 121 11.44 -22.32 3.59
C ARG A 121 10.07 -21.80 3.17
N PRO A 122 9.20 -21.49 4.16
CA PRO A 122 7.95 -20.80 3.88
C PRO A 122 8.22 -19.54 3.05
N ILE A 123 7.27 -19.20 2.18
CA ILE A 123 7.28 -17.91 1.48
C ILE A 123 7.31 -16.82 2.56
N ASP A 124 8.15 -15.80 2.38
CA ASP A 124 8.10 -14.59 3.21
C ASP A 124 6.78 -13.87 2.92
N GLU A 125 5.68 -14.36 3.50
CA GLU A 125 4.35 -13.78 3.45
C GLU A 125 4.33 -12.51 4.32
N ASN A 126 5.00 -11.46 3.84
CA ASN A 126 4.90 -10.14 4.44
C ASN A 126 3.56 -9.54 4.01
N ARG A 127 2.49 -9.90 4.73
CA ARG A 127 1.18 -9.26 4.62
C ARG A 127 0.90 -8.40 5.84
N TRP A 128 0.57 -7.13 5.61
CA TRP A 128 0.16 -6.22 6.68
C TRP A 128 -0.84 -5.19 6.18
N THR A 129 -1.59 -4.65 7.14
CA THR A 129 -2.60 -3.62 6.91
C THR A 129 -2.41 -2.53 7.95
N GLU A 130 -2.22 -1.30 7.50
CA GLU A 130 -2.15 -0.10 8.32
C GLU A 130 -3.48 0.66 8.25
N ARG A 131 -3.96 1.15 9.40
CA ARG A 131 -5.18 1.94 9.52
C ARG A 131 -4.99 3.03 10.57
N GLY A 132 -5.78 4.10 10.48
CA GLY A 132 -5.76 5.20 11.44
C GLY A 132 -4.38 5.87 11.54
N GLU A 133 -3.90 6.07 12.76
CA GLU A 133 -2.62 6.76 13.02
C GLU A 133 -1.38 5.97 12.58
N PHE A 134 -1.52 4.67 12.31
CA PHE A 134 -0.40 3.81 11.90
C PHE A 134 -0.11 3.84 10.40
N ILE A 135 -0.88 4.60 9.61
CA ILE A 135 -0.69 4.71 8.17
C ILE A 135 0.68 5.35 7.87
N GLY A 136 1.54 4.61 7.17
CA GLY A 136 2.92 5.02 6.85
C GLY A 136 3.97 4.55 7.85
N SER A 137 3.62 3.75 8.86
CA SER A 137 4.58 3.26 9.86
C SER A 137 5.59 2.26 9.29
N ASN A 138 5.20 1.46 8.30
CA ASN A 138 6.08 0.51 7.63
C ASN A 138 6.89 1.18 6.52
N PRO A 139 8.21 0.97 6.46
CA PRO A 139 9.05 1.50 5.38
C PRO A 139 8.85 0.74 4.05
N LYS A 140 8.28 -0.47 4.09
CA LYS A 140 7.99 -1.27 2.89
C LYS A 140 6.69 -0.78 2.23
N GLY A 141 6.57 -1.05 0.93
CA GLY A 141 5.39 -0.69 0.13
C GLY A 141 5.37 0.78 -0.30
N HIS A 142 4.41 1.11 -1.17
CA HIS A 142 4.27 2.47 -1.67
C HIS A 142 3.87 3.44 -0.53
N PRO A 143 4.47 4.64 -0.43
CA PRO A 143 4.10 5.63 0.58
C PRO A 143 2.60 5.98 0.55
N PRO A 144 1.98 6.33 1.69
CA PRO A 144 0.57 6.71 1.74
C PRO A 144 0.38 8.06 1.04
N ARG A 145 0.01 8.03 -0.25
CA ARG A 145 -0.27 9.21 -1.08
C ARG A 145 -1.70 9.15 -1.60
N THR A 146 -2.31 10.30 -1.82
CA THR A 146 -3.60 10.38 -2.51
C THR A 146 -3.38 10.49 -4.03
N ILE A 147 -4.41 10.23 -4.84
CA ILE A 147 -4.31 10.50 -6.29
C ILE A 147 -4.03 11.98 -6.55
N ASP A 148 -4.53 12.90 -5.71
CA ASP A 148 -4.19 14.33 -5.82
C ASP A 148 -2.68 14.58 -5.65
N ASP A 149 -2.05 13.91 -4.69
CA ASP A 149 -0.61 14.01 -4.47
C ASP A 149 0.18 13.43 -5.66
N LEU A 150 -0.30 12.33 -6.24
CA LEU A 150 0.30 11.75 -7.45
C LEU A 150 0.19 12.71 -8.64
N TYR A 151 -0.96 13.35 -8.86
CA TYR A 151 -1.08 14.38 -9.90
C TYR A 151 -0.18 15.58 -9.63
N ARG A 152 -0.07 16.04 -8.38
CA ARG A 152 0.83 17.14 -8.00
C ARG A 152 2.29 16.81 -8.33
N GLU A 153 2.73 15.59 -8.01
CA GLU A 153 4.05 15.08 -8.34
C GLU A 153 4.28 15.01 -9.86
N ALA A 154 3.30 14.48 -10.61
CA ALA A 154 3.37 14.39 -12.07
C ALA A 154 3.42 15.77 -12.75
N ILE A 155 2.63 16.74 -12.28
CA ILE A 155 2.66 18.12 -12.79
C ILE A 155 4.00 18.77 -12.46
N SER A 156 4.51 18.57 -11.23
CA SER A 156 5.83 19.06 -10.84
C SER A 156 6.95 18.44 -11.68
N LEU A 157 6.85 17.16 -12.04
CA LEU A 157 7.85 16.48 -12.87
C LEU A 157 7.83 16.99 -14.31
N THR A 158 6.64 17.15 -14.89
CA THR A 158 6.47 17.66 -16.27
C THR A 158 6.80 19.15 -16.41
N GLY A 159 6.80 19.91 -15.31
CA GLY A 159 7.27 21.29 -15.27
C GLY A 159 8.79 21.45 -15.34
N LYS A 160 9.57 20.38 -15.16
CA LYS A 160 11.04 20.40 -15.18
C LYS A 160 11.59 19.98 -16.55
N PRO A 161 12.74 20.54 -16.97
CA PRO A 161 13.43 20.06 -18.15
C PRO A 161 13.89 18.62 -17.94
N VAL A 162 13.70 17.78 -18.95
CA VAL A 162 14.18 16.40 -18.93
C VAL A 162 15.68 16.41 -19.23
N PRO A 163 16.53 15.76 -18.42
CA PRO A 163 17.97 15.76 -18.65
C PRO A 163 18.34 15.07 -19.98
N GLN A 164 19.53 15.39 -20.50
CA GLN A 164 20.09 14.71 -21.67
C GLN A 164 20.16 13.19 -21.41
N PHE A 165 19.74 12.38 -22.38
CA PHE A 165 19.59 10.91 -22.27
C PHE A 165 18.44 10.41 -21.39
N TYR A 166 17.49 11.26 -21.04
CA TYR A 166 16.24 10.82 -20.40
C TYR A 166 15.06 11.02 -21.35
N ARG A 167 14.04 10.17 -21.21
CA ARG A 167 12.73 10.33 -21.87
C ARG A 167 11.61 10.45 -20.85
N GLY A 168 10.67 11.35 -21.12
CA GLY A 168 9.43 11.48 -20.35
C GLY A 168 8.37 10.48 -20.80
N VAL A 169 7.87 9.68 -19.86
CA VAL A 169 6.79 8.69 -20.09
C VAL A 169 5.57 9.12 -19.31
N ILE A 170 4.43 9.23 -19.99
CA ILE A 170 3.12 9.43 -19.37
C ILE A 170 2.19 8.36 -19.91
N ARG A 171 1.44 7.70 -19.02
CA ARG A 171 0.45 6.67 -19.34
C ARG A 171 -0.83 6.93 -18.58
N PHE A 172 -1.94 6.64 -19.24
CA PHE A 172 -3.29 6.77 -18.68
C PHE A 172 -4.02 5.42 -18.74
N ASN A 173 -5.01 5.23 -17.88
CA ASN A 173 -5.92 4.09 -17.96
C ASN A 173 -6.98 4.32 -19.05
N LYS A 174 -7.90 3.36 -19.22
CA LYS A 174 -8.99 3.43 -20.21
C LYS A 174 -9.93 4.61 -19.94
N GLU A 175 -10.08 5.00 -18.68
CA GLU A 175 -10.85 6.15 -18.25
C GLU A 175 -10.08 7.47 -18.39
N GLY A 176 -8.85 7.49 -18.90
CA GLY A 176 -8.03 8.69 -19.07
C GLY A 176 -7.43 9.25 -17.76
N LEU A 177 -7.37 8.46 -16.69
CA LEU A 177 -6.70 8.78 -15.43
C LEU A 177 -5.24 8.38 -15.43
N LEU A 178 -4.41 9.12 -14.71
CA LEU A 178 -2.97 8.93 -14.67
C LEU A 178 -2.60 7.58 -14.06
N LEU A 179 -1.85 6.76 -14.80
CA LEU A 179 -1.23 5.53 -14.28
C LEU A 179 0.26 5.72 -14.04
N SER A 180 0.97 6.35 -14.97
CA SER A 180 2.41 6.54 -14.83
C SER A 180 2.83 7.90 -15.36
N CYS A 181 3.71 8.59 -14.63
CA CYS A 181 4.42 9.78 -15.09
C CYS A 181 5.83 9.74 -14.52
N TYR A 182 6.82 9.46 -15.35
CA TYR A 182 8.20 9.34 -14.92
C TYR A 182 9.19 9.70 -16.02
N ILE A 183 10.44 9.95 -15.61
CA ILE A 183 11.58 10.02 -16.53
C ILE A 183 12.37 8.70 -16.46
N GLN A 184 12.87 8.26 -17.60
CA GLN A 184 13.67 7.04 -17.72
C GLN A 184 14.95 7.34 -18.50
N ASP A 185 16.10 6.87 -18.00
CA ASP A 185 17.39 6.97 -18.70
C ASP A 185 17.37 6.04 -19.92
N THR A 186 17.59 6.58 -21.11
CA THR A 186 17.56 5.85 -22.38
C THR A 186 18.83 5.07 -22.65
N ARG A 187 19.89 5.28 -21.87
CA ARG A 187 21.16 4.52 -21.99
C ARG A 187 21.10 3.17 -21.28
N ILE A 188 20.14 3.01 -20.38
CA ILE A 188 19.93 1.77 -19.64
C ILE A 188 18.85 0.96 -20.38
N ALA A 189 19.27 -0.14 -21.02
CA ALA A 189 18.38 -0.98 -21.80
C ALA A 189 17.39 -1.75 -20.91
N ASP A 190 17.91 -2.44 -19.89
CA ASP A 190 17.15 -3.27 -18.96
C ASP A 190 17.16 -2.67 -17.53
N ASP A 191 16.01 -2.74 -16.85
CA ASP A 191 15.83 -2.33 -15.45
C ASP A 191 16.18 -0.88 -15.08
N ALA A 192 16.06 0.05 -16.04
CA ALA A 192 16.29 1.47 -15.79
C ALA A 192 15.44 1.98 -14.60
N PRO A 193 16.06 2.58 -13.57
CA PRO A 193 15.34 3.04 -12.39
C PRO A 193 14.34 4.14 -12.78
N ILE A 194 13.09 3.94 -12.38
CA ILE A 194 12.00 4.85 -12.66
C ILE A 194 11.90 5.91 -11.55
N LYS A 195 11.91 7.19 -11.92
CA LYS A 195 11.68 8.30 -10.99
C LYS A 195 10.38 9.03 -11.35
N GLY A 196 9.36 8.88 -10.49
CA GLY A 196 8.08 9.56 -10.63
C GLY A 196 6.91 8.70 -10.14
N VAL A 197 5.73 8.96 -10.71
CA VAL A 197 4.48 8.28 -10.40
C VAL A 197 4.38 6.99 -11.20
N ASN A 198 4.08 5.89 -10.52
CA ASN A 198 3.77 4.62 -11.17
C ASN A 198 2.76 3.81 -10.34
N ILE A 199 1.53 3.75 -10.82
CA ILE A 199 0.43 2.96 -10.24
C ILE A 199 -0.14 2.01 -11.30
N THR A 200 -0.74 0.91 -10.85
CA THR A 200 -1.19 -0.17 -11.73
C THR A 200 -2.66 -0.04 -12.10
N SER A 201 -3.52 0.27 -11.13
CA SER A 201 -4.95 0.36 -11.34
C SER A 201 -5.61 1.32 -10.37
N ILE A 202 -6.66 1.99 -10.84
CA ILE A 202 -7.52 2.85 -10.03
C ILE A 202 -8.91 2.23 -10.02
N SER A 203 -9.48 2.08 -8.84
CA SER A 203 -10.86 1.65 -8.63
C SER A 203 -11.63 2.80 -7.99
N LEU A 204 -12.54 3.39 -8.74
CA LEU A 204 -13.45 4.40 -8.21
C LEU A 204 -14.51 3.72 -7.36
N GLY A 205 -14.82 4.27 -6.20
CA GLY A 205 -15.94 3.79 -5.41
C GLY A 205 -17.24 4.08 -6.17
N SER A 206 -17.94 3.04 -6.60
CA SER A 206 -19.33 3.15 -7.03
C SER A 206 -20.21 3.42 -5.81
N GLU A 207 -21.33 4.13 -6.00
CA GLU A 207 -22.39 4.31 -5.01
C GLU A 207 -23.03 3.01 -4.49
N SER A 208 -22.52 1.84 -4.89
CA SER A 208 -22.69 0.63 -4.07
C SER A 208 -21.86 0.80 -2.81
N LEU A 209 -22.43 1.56 -1.87
CA LEU A 209 -22.08 1.60 -0.45
C LEU A 209 -21.35 0.30 -0.09
N PRO A 210 -20.04 0.31 0.25
CA PRO A 210 -19.58 -0.72 1.16
C PRO A 210 -20.44 -0.52 2.40
N LYS A 211 -21.46 -1.38 2.58
CA LYS A 211 -22.54 -1.31 3.58
C LYS A 211 -22.25 -0.20 4.58
N GLU A 212 -22.90 0.95 4.30
CA GLU A 212 -23.02 2.11 5.17
C GLU A 212 -22.75 1.66 6.60
N LYS A 213 -21.69 2.22 7.26
CA LYS A 213 -21.30 1.96 8.65
C LYS A 213 -22.45 1.28 9.38
N GLN A 214 -22.47 -0.05 9.45
CA GLN A 214 -23.69 -0.77 9.81
C GLN A 214 -24.20 -0.13 11.09
N ALA A 215 -25.32 0.59 10.99
CA ALA A 215 -26.00 1.09 12.16
C ALA A 215 -26.15 -0.13 13.06
N LYS A 216 -25.70 0.00 14.32
CA LYS A 216 -25.62 -1.12 15.25
C LYS A 216 -26.94 -1.90 15.15
N PRO A 217 -26.91 -3.16 14.65
CA PRO A 217 -28.14 -3.91 14.41
C PRO A 217 -28.85 -4.06 15.74
N THR A 218 -30.17 -3.90 15.82
CA THR A 218 -30.90 -4.13 17.07
C THR A 218 -30.68 -5.58 17.55
N PHE A 219 -30.76 -5.83 18.86
CA PHE A 219 -30.56 -7.17 19.45
C PHE A 219 -31.34 -8.27 18.71
N GLU A 220 -32.62 -8.02 18.40
CA GLU A 220 -33.48 -8.95 17.67
C GLU A 220 -32.97 -9.23 16.25
N GLN A 221 -32.54 -8.19 15.53
CA GLN A 221 -31.97 -8.32 14.19
C GLN A 221 -30.64 -9.08 14.20
N TRP A 222 -29.86 -8.95 15.26
CA TRP A 222 -28.61 -9.70 15.42
C TRP A 222 -28.88 -11.17 15.74
N VAL A 223 -29.91 -11.46 16.54
CA VAL A 223 -30.33 -12.84 16.85
C VAL A 223 -30.85 -13.56 15.61
N THR A 224 -31.69 -12.90 14.79
CA THR A 224 -32.21 -13.48 13.53
C THR A 224 -31.10 -13.72 12.51
N ASN A 225 -30.05 -12.88 12.52
CA ASN A 225 -28.86 -13.05 11.69
C ASN A 225 -27.85 -14.10 12.23
N GLY A 226 -28.27 -14.93 13.19
CA GLY A 226 -27.47 -16.05 13.69
C GLY A 226 -26.39 -15.66 14.68
N LYS A 227 -26.52 -14.50 15.35
CA LYS A 227 -25.63 -14.05 16.44
C LYS A 227 -24.15 -13.99 16.03
N LYS A 228 -23.87 -13.64 14.78
CA LYS A 228 -22.50 -13.58 14.23
C LYS A 228 -21.69 -12.45 14.86
N ILE A 229 -20.42 -12.72 15.12
CA ILE A 229 -19.46 -11.71 15.56
C ILE A 229 -19.03 -10.89 14.33
N PRO A 230 -18.95 -9.55 14.42
CA PRO A 230 -18.52 -8.72 13.29
C PRO A 230 -17.13 -9.08 12.77
N ASP A 231 -16.98 -9.04 11.44
CA ASP A 231 -15.70 -9.29 10.78
C ASP A 231 -14.64 -8.26 11.23
N GLY A 232 -13.49 -8.77 11.66
CA GLY A 232 -12.38 -7.94 12.17
C GLY A 232 -12.43 -7.62 13.66
N MET A 233 -13.43 -8.10 14.40
CA MET A 233 -13.47 -7.98 15.86
C MET A 233 -12.86 -9.21 16.53
N MET A 234 -11.75 -9.03 17.26
CA MET A 234 -11.05 -10.09 17.98
C MET A 234 -11.12 -9.87 19.49
N PHE A 235 -11.39 -10.93 20.25
CA PHE A 235 -11.40 -10.93 21.72
C PHE A 235 -10.10 -11.56 22.23
N ILE A 236 -9.39 -10.89 23.13
CA ILE A 236 -8.06 -11.29 23.65
C ILE A 236 -8.06 -12.47 24.65
N GLY A 237 -9.11 -13.30 24.65
CA GLY A 237 -9.30 -14.40 25.60
C GLY A 237 -10.33 -15.41 25.09
N GLY A 238 -10.20 -15.79 23.81
CA GLY A 238 -11.10 -16.74 23.17
C GLY A 238 -12.44 -16.15 22.73
N SER A 239 -13.42 -17.03 22.54
CA SER A 239 -14.75 -16.67 22.02
C SER A 239 -15.54 -15.85 23.06
N PRO A 240 -16.21 -14.75 22.68
CA PRO A 240 -17.00 -13.93 23.62
C PRO A 240 -18.13 -14.71 24.29
N TRP A 241 -18.53 -15.83 23.68
CA TRP A 241 -19.51 -16.78 24.22
C TRP A 241 -19.06 -17.51 25.48
N PHE A 242 -17.76 -17.52 25.80
CA PHE A 242 -17.21 -18.23 26.95
C PHE A 242 -16.47 -17.28 27.90
N ASN A 243 -16.81 -17.34 29.18
CA ASN A 243 -16.12 -16.60 30.22
C ASN A 243 -15.00 -17.45 30.82
N GLU A 244 -13.75 -17.17 30.44
CA GLU A 244 -12.58 -17.92 30.93
C GLU A 244 -12.33 -17.77 32.44
N THR A 245 -12.82 -16.69 33.07
CA THR A 245 -12.64 -16.47 34.52
C THR A 245 -13.63 -17.29 35.35
N THR A 246 -14.86 -17.46 34.86
CA THR A 246 -15.92 -18.18 35.59
C THR A 246 -16.17 -19.59 35.04
N GLY A 247 -15.63 -19.93 33.87
CA GLY A 247 -15.81 -21.22 33.20
C GLY A 247 -17.22 -21.44 32.61
N LYS A 248 -18.04 -20.38 32.50
CA LYS A 248 -19.45 -20.48 32.07
C LYS A 248 -19.66 -19.83 30.70
N LYS A 249 -20.68 -20.32 29.96
CA LYS A 249 -21.15 -19.67 28.72
C LYS A 249 -21.94 -18.40 29.06
N ARG A 250 -21.81 -17.37 28.23
CA ARG A 250 -22.54 -16.10 28.36
C ARG A 250 -23.86 -16.14 27.61
N GLU A 251 -24.81 -15.33 28.08
CA GLU A 251 -26.10 -15.15 27.40
C GLU A 251 -25.97 -14.26 26.16
N PRO A 252 -26.80 -14.46 25.11
CA PRO A 252 -26.71 -13.68 23.89
C PRO A 252 -26.83 -12.17 24.10
N VAL A 253 -27.65 -11.71 25.05
CA VAL A 253 -27.81 -10.29 25.38
C VAL A 253 -26.50 -9.69 25.88
N GLU A 254 -25.80 -10.39 26.77
CA GLU A 254 -24.50 -9.96 27.30
C GLU A 254 -23.46 -9.87 26.19
N VAL A 255 -23.42 -10.88 25.30
CA VAL A 255 -22.50 -10.90 24.15
C VAL A 255 -22.82 -9.76 23.17
N TYR A 256 -24.10 -9.47 22.94
CA TYR A 256 -24.51 -8.35 22.09
C TYR A 256 -24.07 -7.00 22.66
N GLU A 257 -24.23 -6.78 23.97
CA GLU A 257 -23.76 -5.57 24.64
C GLU A 257 -22.23 -5.45 24.62
N MET A 258 -21.48 -6.57 24.70
CA MET A 258 -20.02 -6.56 24.54
C MET A 258 -19.57 -6.14 23.12
N ILE A 259 -20.36 -6.47 22.10
CA ILE A 259 -20.03 -6.17 20.70
C ILE A 259 -20.49 -4.75 20.32
N TYR A 260 -21.68 -4.33 20.76
CA TYR A 260 -22.34 -3.12 20.28
C TYR A 260 -22.65 -2.06 21.35
N GLY A 261 -22.54 -2.39 22.64
CA GLY A 261 -22.81 -1.47 23.75
C GLY A 261 -21.89 -0.25 23.75
N LYS A 262 -22.40 0.92 24.16
CA LYS A 262 -21.58 2.14 24.33
C LYS A 262 -20.93 2.09 25.72
N ASN A 263 -19.61 1.98 25.75
CA ASN A 263 -18.77 2.19 26.94
C ASN A 263 -19.19 1.41 28.19
N VAL A 264 -18.95 0.10 28.19
CA VAL A 264 -18.44 -0.52 29.42
C VAL A 264 -16.93 -0.43 29.28
N LYS A 265 -16.29 0.54 29.97
CA LYS A 265 -14.87 0.38 30.26
C LYS A 265 -14.78 -0.97 30.97
N PRO A 266 -14.17 -2.03 30.39
CA PRO A 266 -13.92 -3.21 31.20
C PRO A 266 -13.16 -2.67 32.40
N ALA A 267 -13.69 -2.91 33.61
CA ALA A 267 -13.00 -2.52 34.83
C ALA A 267 -11.53 -2.93 34.63
N PRO A 268 -10.56 -2.02 34.85
CA PRO A 268 -9.17 -2.34 34.59
C PRO A 268 -8.90 -3.67 35.24
N PHE A 269 -8.44 -4.63 34.44
CA PHE A 269 -8.09 -5.96 34.92
C PHE A 269 -7.14 -5.71 36.09
N LYS A 270 -7.64 -5.84 37.33
CA LYS A 270 -6.77 -5.93 38.49
C LYS A 270 -6.31 -7.37 38.41
N PRO A 271 -5.10 -7.66 37.93
CA PRO A 271 -4.58 -8.99 38.16
C PRO A 271 -4.69 -9.23 39.66
N ILE A 272 -5.31 -10.32 40.10
CA ILE A 272 -5.23 -10.80 41.50
C ILE A 272 -3.78 -11.24 41.81
N ARG A 273 -2.80 -10.85 40.98
CA ARG A 273 -1.39 -11.10 41.17
C ARG A 273 -0.80 -9.82 41.75
N PRO A 274 -0.16 -9.87 42.92
CA PRO A 274 0.58 -8.72 43.44
C PRO A 274 1.54 -8.21 42.36
N PRO A 275 1.76 -6.89 42.27
CA PRO A 275 2.60 -6.30 41.23
C PRO A 275 3.98 -6.99 41.22
N PHE A 276 4.31 -7.60 40.09
CA PHE A 276 5.62 -8.19 39.85
C PHE A 276 6.64 -7.04 39.78
N ASN A 277 7.40 -6.86 40.86
CA ASN A 277 8.53 -5.95 40.87
C ASN A 277 9.77 -6.71 40.33
N PRO A 278 10.21 -6.44 39.09
CA PRO A 278 11.35 -7.14 38.48
C PRO A 278 12.68 -6.90 39.23
N ASN A 279 12.74 -5.89 40.12
CA ASN A 279 13.95 -5.43 40.79
C ASN A 279 14.12 -5.89 42.25
N LYS A 280 13.30 -6.84 42.74
CA LYS A 280 13.52 -7.51 44.03
C LYS A 280 13.66 -9.01 43.84
N ARG A 281 14.79 -9.46 43.27
CA ARG A 281 15.15 -10.89 43.32
C ARG A 281 15.50 -11.24 44.76
N LYS A 282 14.59 -11.92 45.46
CA LYS A 282 14.89 -12.48 46.78
C LYS A 282 16.07 -13.45 46.62
N THR A 283 17.12 -13.28 47.41
CA THR A 283 18.21 -14.26 47.50
C THR A 283 17.71 -15.49 48.23
N PHE A 284 18.16 -16.68 47.82
CA PHE A 284 17.81 -17.91 48.53
C PHE A 284 18.39 -17.90 49.95
N PRO A 285 17.66 -18.41 50.96
CA PRO A 285 18.17 -18.59 52.30
C PRO A 285 19.47 -19.41 52.31
N LYS A 286 20.43 -19.02 53.16
CA LYS A 286 21.75 -19.66 53.24
C LYS A 286 21.66 -21.16 53.54
N HIS A 287 20.66 -21.59 54.31
CA HIS A 287 20.49 -22.98 54.73
C HIS A 287 19.94 -23.91 53.63
N TRP A 288 19.49 -23.36 52.50
CA TRP A 288 19.00 -24.15 51.36
C TRP A 288 20.13 -24.74 50.50
N GLY A 289 21.36 -24.22 50.65
CA GLY A 289 22.52 -24.63 49.85
C GLY A 289 22.56 -24.01 48.44
N GLU A 290 23.45 -24.51 47.60
CA GLU A 290 23.59 -24.04 46.21
C GLU A 290 22.42 -24.51 45.33
N PRO A 291 21.88 -23.65 44.44
CA PRO A 291 20.86 -24.05 43.49
C PRO A 291 21.41 -25.06 42.47
N PRO A 292 20.55 -25.85 41.81
CA PRO A 292 20.98 -26.85 40.84
C PRO A 292 21.76 -26.21 39.68
N LYS A 293 22.97 -26.72 39.41
CA LYS A 293 23.86 -26.26 38.33
C LYS A 293 23.38 -26.67 36.94
N ARG A 294 22.68 -27.80 36.83
CA ARG A 294 22.05 -28.27 35.59
C ARG A 294 20.56 -27.90 35.60
N GLN A 295 20.18 -26.91 34.80
CA GLN A 295 18.81 -26.40 34.73
C GLN A 295 18.20 -26.63 33.35
N THR A 296 16.90 -26.86 33.32
CA THR A 296 16.10 -26.90 32.09
C THR A 296 15.95 -25.49 31.48
N ARG A 297 15.75 -25.41 30.16
CA ARG A 297 15.63 -24.14 29.42
C ARG A 297 14.20 -23.58 29.38
N ASP A 298 13.32 -24.06 30.24
CA ASP A 298 11.95 -23.58 30.38
C ASP A 298 11.91 -22.33 31.27
N LEU A 299 10.98 -21.41 31.00
CA LEU A 299 10.77 -20.22 31.83
C LEU A 299 9.39 -20.29 32.46
N ARG A 300 9.35 -20.44 33.79
CA ARG A 300 8.10 -20.57 34.56
C ARG A 300 8.16 -19.77 35.85
N PRO A 301 7.01 -19.40 36.44
CA PRO A 301 6.98 -18.73 37.73
C PRO A 301 7.53 -19.65 38.84
N LEU A 302 8.45 -19.12 39.64
CA LEU A 302 9.05 -19.81 40.78
C LEU A 302 8.15 -19.68 42.02
N PRO A 303 7.96 -20.75 42.81
CA PRO A 303 7.19 -20.69 44.05
C PRO A 303 7.86 -19.75 45.07
N GLY A 304 7.13 -19.26 46.07
CA GLY A 304 7.69 -18.38 47.12
C GLY A 304 8.02 -16.94 46.71
N GLY A 305 7.67 -16.54 45.48
CA GLY A 305 7.90 -15.18 44.98
C GLY A 305 9.34 -14.89 44.57
N TYR A 306 10.11 -15.91 44.19
CA TYR A 306 11.49 -15.78 43.70
C TYR A 306 11.60 -15.35 42.23
N GLY A 307 10.48 -15.12 41.55
CA GLY A 307 10.43 -14.58 40.19
C GLY A 307 10.16 -15.63 39.12
N MET A 308 10.88 -15.58 38.00
CA MET A 308 10.80 -16.55 36.90
C MET A 308 12.11 -17.32 36.80
N GLY A 309 12.04 -18.62 36.46
CA GLY A 309 13.23 -19.44 36.27
C GLY A 309 12.91 -20.82 35.72
N SER A 310 13.90 -21.71 35.78
CA SER A 310 13.79 -23.05 35.20
C SER A 310 12.86 -23.97 35.97
N GLY A 311 12.37 -24.98 35.25
CA GLY A 311 11.83 -26.24 35.73
C GLY A 311 12.54 -26.75 36.96
N THR A 312 13.81 -27.08 36.77
CA THR A 312 14.66 -27.64 37.81
C THR A 312 14.77 -26.72 39.03
N LEU A 313 14.92 -25.40 38.81
CA LEU A 313 15.01 -24.42 39.89
C LEU A 313 13.70 -24.31 40.68
N ALA A 314 12.54 -24.28 40.02
CA ALA A 314 11.26 -24.16 40.72
C ALA A 314 10.97 -25.38 41.60
N ARG A 315 11.34 -26.58 41.15
CA ARG A 315 11.19 -27.81 41.94
C ARG A 315 12.09 -27.78 43.18
N TRP A 316 13.35 -27.38 43.02
CA TRP A 316 14.28 -27.23 44.14
C TRP A 316 13.83 -26.20 45.18
N ILE A 317 13.25 -25.06 44.74
CA ILE A 317 12.67 -24.06 45.65
C ILE A 317 11.49 -24.65 46.42
N GLN A 318 10.59 -25.36 45.74
CA GLN A 318 9.43 -25.99 46.39
C GLN A 318 9.86 -26.99 47.47
N GLU A 319 10.81 -27.86 47.15
CA GLU A 319 11.34 -28.86 48.08
C GLU A 319 12.00 -28.23 49.33
N ASN A 320 12.64 -27.07 49.19
CA ASN A 320 13.19 -26.34 50.34
C ASN A 320 12.08 -25.67 51.18
N LEU A 321 11.07 -25.08 50.55
CA LEU A 321 9.92 -24.50 51.25
C LEU A 321 9.15 -25.56 52.05
N ASP A 322 8.97 -26.75 51.47
CA ASP A 322 8.29 -27.86 52.13
C ASP A 322 9.12 -28.38 53.32
N ARG A 323 10.46 -28.43 53.18
CA ARG A 323 11.38 -28.76 54.30
C ARG A 323 11.31 -27.73 55.43
N ASP A 324 11.30 -26.45 55.10
CA ASP A 324 11.19 -25.37 56.11
C ASP A 324 9.84 -25.43 56.84
N LYS A 325 8.76 -25.70 56.10
CA LYS A 325 7.42 -25.87 56.68
C LYS A 325 7.39 -27.08 57.63
N ASN A 326 7.92 -28.21 57.21
CA ASN A 326 7.97 -29.41 58.05
C ASN A 326 8.85 -29.21 59.29
N ARG A 327 9.97 -28.48 59.18
CA ARG A 327 10.82 -28.13 60.33
C ARG A 327 10.10 -27.22 61.33
N SER A 328 9.26 -26.29 60.87
CA SER A 328 8.46 -25.44 61.77
C SER A 328 7.31 -26.14 62.49
N THR A 329 7.00 -27.40 62.14
CA THR A 329 5.84 -28.14 62.67
C THR A 329 6.23 -29.29 63.62
N GLN A 330 7.52 -29.47 63.94
CA GLN A 330 7.94 -30.37 65.01
C GLN A 330 8.08 -29.59 66.34
N PRO A 331 7.36 -29.97 67.42
CA PRO A 331 7.61 -29.44 68.75
C PRO A 331 8.92 -30.01 69.32
N ASP A 332 9.64 -29.20 70.08
CA ASP A 332 10.87 -29.56 70.81
C ASP A 332 10.67 -30.75 71.77
#